data_AF-A0A6V7MFW4-F1
#
_entry.id   AF-A0A6V7MFW4-F1
#
_cell.length_a   1.000
_cell.length_b   1.000
_cell.length_c   1.000
_cell.angle_alpha   90.00
_cell.angle_beta   90.00
_cell.angle_gamma   90.00
#
_symmetry.space_group_name_H-M   'P 1'
#
loop_
_entity.id
_entity.type
_entity.pdbx_description
1 polymer ?
#
loop_
_entity_poly.entity_id
_entity_poly.type
_entity_poly.pdbx_seq_one_letter_code
_entity_poly.pdbx_strand_id
1 'polypeptide(L)' 'DLIIHDNAKKGVIVQKYSLALRQVDRFQAGNYKCIASNVEGDGYSANVELKIM' A
#
# COMPACT_ATOMS: atom_id res chain seq x y z
N ASP A 1 4.31 -7.82 14.42
CA ASP A 1 3.61 -7.46 13.17
C ASP A 1 3.82 -8.52 12.11
N LEU A 2 2.73 -9.00 11.49
CA LEU A 2 2.78 -10.02 10.44
C LEU A 2 3.05 -9.34 9.08
N ILE A 3 4.17 -9.70 8.47
CA ILE A 3 4.50 -9.32 7.09
C ILE A 3 3.74 -10.26 6.15
N ILE A 4 2.92 -9.68 5.27
CA ILE A 4 2.11 -10.42 4.29
C ILE A 4 2.81 -10.45 2.94
N HIS A 5 3.52 -9.38 2.60
CA HIS A 5 4.34 -9.32 1.40
C HIS A 5 5.57 -8.44 1.66
N ASP A 6 6.75 -8.96 1.33
CA ASP A 6 8.01 -8.22 1.41
C ASP A 6 8.70 -8.21 0.05
N ASN A 7 8.76 -7.02 -0.55
CA ASN A 7 9.63 -6.72 -1.67
C ASN A 7 10.54 -5.55 -1.31
N ALA A 8 11.26 -5.69 -0.20
CA ALA A 8 12.23 -4.72 0.29
C ALA A 8 13.25 -4.28 -0.78
N LYS A 9 13.62 -5.16 -1.73
CA LYS A 9 14.50 -4.81 -2.86
C LYS A 9 13.91 -3.75 -3.78
N LYS A 10 12.58 -3.70 -3.93
CA LYS A 10 11.85 -2.63 -4.64
C LYS A 10 11.22 -1.62 -3.68
N GLY A 11 11.59 -1.65 -2.40
CA GLY A 11 11.11 -0.74 -1.38
C GLY A 11 9.65 -0.93 -0.96
N VAL A 12 8.97 -2.02 -1.32
CA VAL A 12 7.55 -2.24 -0.97
C VAL A 12 7.44 -3.25 0.16
N ILE A 13 6.85 -2.85 1.29
CA ILE A 13 6.62 -3.71 2.44
C ILE A 13 5.13 -3.62 2.82
N VAL A 14 4.44 -4.76 2.79
CA VAL A 14 3.02 -4.87 3.16
C VAL A 14 2.90 -5.68 4.43
N GLN A 15 2.37 -5.04 5.47
CA GLN A 15 1.97 -5.65 6.72
C GLN A 15 0.45 -5.68 6.80
N LYS A 16 -0.10 -6.38 7.80
CA LYS A 16 -1.55 -6.61 7.93
C LYS A 16 -2.44 -5.40 7.64
N TYR A 17 -2.11 -4.24 8.17
CA TYR A 17 -2.87 -3.00 7.98
C TYR A 17 -2.02 -1.81 7.51
N SER A 18 -0.80 -2.07 7.05
CA SER A 18 0.16 -1.01 6.74
C SER A 18 0.91 -1.29 5.44
N LEU A 19 1.07 -0.26 4.61
CA LEU A 19 1.94 -0.26 3.44
C LEU A 19 3.08 0.73 3.70
N ALA A 20 4.33 0.25 3.61
CA ALA A 20 5.50 1.10 3.62
C ALA A 20 6.20 1.08 2.25
N LEU A 21 6.47 2.27 1.72
CA LEU A 21 7.23 2.49 0.50
C LEU A 21 8.57 3.14 0.87
N ARG A 22 9.68 2.56 0.42
CA ARG A 22 11.06 3.01 0.66
C ARG A 22 11.73 3.32 -0.66
N GLN A 23 12.67 4.27 -0.65
CA GLN A 23 13.40 4.70 -1.86
C GLN A 23 12.44 5.07 -2.99
N VAL A 24 11.43 5.90 -2.66
CA VAL A 24 10.35 6.19 -3.58
C VAL A 24 10.83 6.96 -4.81
N ASP A 25 10.25 6.63 -5.97
CA ASP A 25 10.48 7.37 -7.23
C ASP A 25 9.15 7.80 -7.86
N ARG A 26 9.22 8.69 -8.86
CA ARG A 26 8.03 9.28 -9.51
C ARG A 26 7.03 8.25 -10.08
N PHE A 27 7.45 7.01 -10.37
CA PHE A 27 6.57 5.98 -10.89
C PHE A 27 5.64 5.40 -9.81
N GLN A 28 5.91 5.68 -8.53
CA GLN A 28 5.05 5.31 -7.40
C GLN A 28 4.08 6.44 -7.01
N ALA A 29 4.13 7.61 -7.65
CA ALA A 29 3.15 8.67 -7.40
C ALA A 29 1.74 8.25 -7.85
N GLY A 30 0.71 8.64 -7.11
CA GLY A 30 -0.68 8.33 -7.45
C GLY A 30 -1.61 8.25 -6.26
N ASN A 31 -2.86 7.83 -6.53
CA ASN A 31 -3.89 7.65 -5.51
C ASN A 31 -3.88 6.22 -4.97
N TYR A 32 -3.64 6.09 -3.68
CA TYR A 32 -3.67 4.82 -2.97
C TYR A 32 -4.98 4.67 -2.20
N LYS A 33 -5.47 3.43 -2.11
CA LYS A 33 -6.57 3.04 -1.23
C LYS A 33 -6.29 1.65 -0.66
N CYS A 34 -6.76 1.39 0.55
CA CYS A 34 -6.78 0.06 1.13
C CYS A 34 -8.07 -0.66 0.72
N ILE A 35 -7.96 -1.95 0.44
CA ILE A 35 -9.09 -2.83 0.15
C ILE A 35 -9.06 -3.95 1.19
N ALA A 36 -10.19 -4.18 1.85
CA ALA A 36 -10.39 -5.31 2.74
C ALA A 36 -11.54 -6.17 2.22
N SER A 37 -11.33 -7.47 2.09
CA SER A 37 -12.29 -8.40 1.50
C SER A 37 -12.73 -9.46 2.50
N ASN A 38 -14.02 -9.78 2.51
CA ASN A 38 -14.59 -10.93 3.22
C ASN A 38 -15.66 -11.61 2.34
N VAL A 39 -16.42 -12.55 2.89
CA VAL A 39 -17.48 -13.27 2.16
C VAL A 39 -18.62 -12.35 1.70
N GLU A 40 -18.82 -11.21 2.36
CA GLU A 40 -19.87 -10.23 2.03
C GLU A 40 -19.42 -9.25 0.93
N GLY A 41 -18.11 -9.16 0.65
CA GLY A 41 -17.54 -8.34 -0.42
C GLY A 41 -16.34 -7.50 0.00
N ASP A 42 -16.12 -6.41 -0.72
CA ASP A 42 -14.96 -5.51 -0.56
C ASP A 42 -15.35 -4.19 0.11
N GLY A 43 -14.59 -3.82 1.14
CA GLY A 43 -14.56 -2.48 1.72
C GLY A 43 -13.37 -1.68 1.18
N TYR A 44 -13.59 -0.39 0.95
CA TYR A 44 -12.58 0.54 0.42
C TYR A 44 -12.36 1.70 1.39
N SER A 45 -11.09 2.05 1.64
CA SER A 45 -10.76 3.28 2.36
C SER A 45 -10.99 4.52 1.49
N ALA A 46 -10.90 5.71 2.11
CA ALA A 46 -10.69 6.94 1.36
C ALA A 46 -9.37 6.91 0.57
N ASN A 47 -9.29 7.71 -0.49
CA ASN A 47 -8.08 7.86 -1.29
C ASN A 47 -7.03 8.68 -0.53
N VAL A 48 -5.77 8.27 -0.65
CA VAL A 48 -4.59 9.01 -0.20
C VAL A 48 -3.73 9.33 -1.43
N GLU A 49 -3.51 10.61 -1.70
CA GLU A 49 -2.66 11.04 -2.81
C GLU A 49 -1.18 11.04 -2.38
N LEU A 50 -0.37 10.19 -3.01
CA LEU A 50 1.09 10.20 -2.86
C LEU A 50 1.70 11.11 -3.93
N LYS A 51 2.19 12.28 -3.48
CA LYS A 51 2.98 13.21 -4.30
C LYS A 51 4.46 12.97 -4.07
N ILE A 52 5.21 12.94 -5.17
CA ILE A 52 6.68 12.85 -5.17
C ILE A 52 7.18 14.05 -5.97
N MET A 53 8.06 14.84 -5.35
CA MET A 53 8.63 16.07 -5.92
C MET A 53 10.00 15.81 -6.52
#